data_AF-A0A7W1L471-F1
#
_entry.id   AF-A0A7W1L471-F1
#
_cell.length_a   1.000
_cell.length_b   1.000
_cell.length_c   1.000
_cell.angle_alpha   90.00
_cell.angle_beta   90.00
_cell.angle_gamma   90.00
#
_symmetry.space_group_name_H-M   'P 1'
#
loop_
_entity.id
_entity.type
_entity.pdbx_description
1 polymer ?
#
loop_
_entity_poly.entity_id
_entity_poly.type
_entity_poly.pdbx_seq_one_letter_code
_entity_poly.pdbx_strand_id
1 'polypeptide(L)'
;MRNQVYPEYLAGNLTDTDLIDIAAYIDSFQGGAPAPGRLTVPSAANFGNQSVGTTGPTSSLTITKTGGSAVSVATVVSSNPAEFRLVSNSCSGTIASTCQLGVAFRPANAGARSGTITISSSGVGSPQPISLSGTGTATAPPSPSATVAVLEYFHAGFGHYFITAIEDEIAKLDAGTFAGWARTGRSFKVYPTAGAGTSGVCRFFSTAFAPKSSHFYTPSQIECASVNSNANWLFEAEVFHVVPVTQAGSCPGGMLPVYRLYNNGMSGAPNHRYTTDFGLREEMLAQGWIPEGFGANAVIMCAPL
;
A
#
# COMPACT_ATOMS: atom_id res chain seq x y z
N MET A 1 -58.06 26.30 14.83
CA MET A 1 -59.53 26.36 14.63
C MET A 1 -60.31 26.63 15.91
N ARG A 2 -60.19 25.84 16.99
CA ARG A 2 -60.96 26.09 18.24
C ARG A 2 -60.84 27.52 18.79
N ASN A 3 -59.65 28.11 18.75
CA ASN A 3 -59.39 29.47 19.23
C ASN A 3 -59.86 30.59 18.28
N GLN A 4 -60.42 30.25 17.12
CA GLN A 4 -60.95 31.20 16.13
C GLN A 4 -62.45 31.03 15.89
N VAL A 5 -62.98 29.79 15.96
CA VAL A 5 -64.39 29.48 15.66
C VAL A 5 -65.28 29.61 16.90
N TYR A 6 -64.76 29.27 18.08
CA TYR A 6 -65.55 29.28 19.33
C TYR A 6 -66.02 30.67 19.77
N PRO A 7 -65.22 31.76 19.63
CA PRO A 7 -65.69 33.11 19.93
C PRO A 7 -66.84 33.58 19.04
N GLU A 8 -66.83 33.22 17.75
CA GLU A 8 -67.88 33.59 16.78
C GLU A 8 -69.20 32.86 17.04
N TYR A 9 -69.13 31.61 17.48
CA TYR A 9 -70.31 30.86 17.92
C TYR A 9 -70.92 31.46 19.19
N LEU A 10 -70.10 31.81 20.19
CA LEU A 10 -70.57 32.49 21.41
C LEU A 10 -71.12 33.89 21.13
N ALA A 11 -70.62 34.57 20.10
CA ALA A 11 -71.14 35.86 19.63
C ALA A 11 -72.46 35.72 18.83
N GLY A 12 -72.93 34.50 18.56
CA GLY A 12 -74.15 34.23 17.79
C GLY A 12 -74.01 34.40 16.28
N ASN A 13 -72.77 34.59 15.78
CA ASN A 13 -72.48 34.74 14.36
C ASN A 13 -72.41 33.39 13.63
N LEU A 14 -72.38 32.28 14.37
CA LEU A 14 -72.42 30.91 13.86
C LEU A 14 -73.50 30.13 14.60
N THR A 15 -74.21 29.28 13.88
CA THR A 15 -75.24 28.38 14.42
C THR A 15 -74.68 26.96 14.58
N ASP A 16 -75.45 26.11 15.27
CA ASP A 16 -75.13 24.67 15.35
C ASP A 16 -75.05 24.02 13.97
N THR A 17 -75.92 24.44 13.04
CA THR A 17 -75.90 23.98 11.64
C THR A 17 -74.61 24.40 10.95
N ASP A 18 -74.15 25.64 11.14
CA ASP A 18 -72.87 26.10 10.57
C ASP A 18 -71.69 25.31 11.15
N LEU A 19 -71.72 24.96 12.44
CA LEU A 19 -70.68 24.12 13.05
C LEU A 19 -70.69 22.69 12.52
N ILE A 20 -71.86 22.12 12.24
CA ILE A 20 -72.02 20.80 11.62
C ILE A 20 -71.51 20.84 10.17
N ASP A 21 -71.81 21.90 9.42
CA ASP A 21 -71.31 22.08 8.05
C ASP A 21 -69.80 22.33 8.01
N ILE A 22 -69.25 23.09 8.97
CA ILE A 22 -67.80 23.24 9.13
C ILE A 22 -67.15 21.91 9.50
N ALA A 23 -67.77 21.11 10.37
CA ALA A 23 -67.27 19.78 10.72
C ALA A 23 -67.33 18.83 9.52
N ALA A 24 -68.42 18.83 8.74
CA ALA A 24 -68.56 18.06 7.51
C ALA A 24 -67.60 18.53 6.41
N TYR A 25 -67.33 19.83 6.32
CA TYR A 25 -66.33 20.41 5.42
C TYR A 25 -64.91 20.01 5.83
N ILE A 26 -64.59 20.02 7.12
CA ILE A 26 -63.31 19.51 7.65
C ILE A 26 -63.16 18.01 7.40
N ASP A 27 -64.21 17.21 7.62
CA ASP A 27 -64.21 15.77 7.34
C ASP A 27 -64.16 15.46 5.83
N SER A 28 -64.63 16.38 4.99
CA SER A 28 -64.47 16.31 3.53
C SER A 28 -63.03 16.58 3.07
N PHE A 29 -62.18 17.17 3.92
CA PHE A 29 -60.72 17.16 3.72
C PHE A 29 -60.14 15.79 4.07
N GLN A 30 -60.36 14.80 3.20
CA GLN A 30 -59.43 13.67 3.06
C GLN A 30 -58.05 14.08 2.48
N GLY A 31 -57.79 15.39 2.36
CA GLY A 31 -56.65 16.00 1.67
C GLY A 31 -55.83 16.95 2.55
N GLY A 32 -55.74 16.73 3.86
CA GLY A 32 -54.62 17.31 4.60
C GLY A 32 -53.32 16.83 3.93
N ALA A 33 -52.50 17.76 3.43
CA ALA A 33 -51.27 17.41 2.71
C ALA A 33 -50.54 16.30 3.47
N PRO A 34 -50.30 15.13 2.86
CA PRO A 34 -49.84 13.97 3.60
C PRO A 34 -48.57 14.36 4.34
N ALA A 35 -48.55 14.08 5.66
CA ALA A 35 -47.51 14.58 6.57
C ALA A 35 -46.13 14.42 5.92
N PRO A 36 -45.21 15.39 6.02
CA PRO A 36 -43.92 15.27 5.35
C PRO A 36 -43.19 14.00 5.79
N GLY A 37 -42.64 13.25 4.82
CA GLY A 37 -41.83 12.06 5.13
C GLY A 37 -40.52 12.44 5.78
N ARG A 38 -39.84 11.46 6.36
CA ARG A 38 -38.51 11.60 6.95
C ARG A 38 -37.60 10.49 6.44
N LEU A 39 -36.35 10.80 6.15
CA LEU A 39 -35.33 9.77 5.94
C LEU A 39 -34.73 9.37 7.29
N THR A 40 -34.38 8.11 7.44
CA THR A 40 -33.61 7.59 8.57
C THR A 40 -32.31 7.07 7.99
N VAL A 41 -31.19 7.64 8.46
CA VAL A 41 -29.83 7.33 8.01
C VAL A 41 -29.00 6.78 9.17
N PRO A 42 -27.97 5.96 8.90
CA PRO A 42 -26.97 5.63 9.91
C PRO A 42 -26.31 6.90 10.45
N SER A 43 -26.05 6.95 11.76
CA SER A 43 -25.33 8.08 12.36
C SER A 43 -23.84 8.10 11.99
N ALA A 44 -23.26 6.92 11.76
CA ALA A 44 -21.87 6.78 11.34
C ALA A 44 -21.60 5.51 10.54
N ALA A 45 -20.48 5.50 9.80
CA ALA A 45 -19.90 4.32 9.16
C ALA A 45 -18.38 4.29 9.38
N ASN A 46 -17.87 3.17 9.88
CA ASN A 46 -16.44 2.95 10.10
C ASN A 46 -15.91 1.93 9.08
N PHE A 47 -14.88 2.31 8.35
CA PHE A 47 -14.23 1.50 7.32
C PHE A 47 -13.02 0.71 7.83
N GLY A 48 -12.71 0.83 9.12
CA GLY A 48 -11.59 0.14 9.74
C GLY A 48 -10.25 0.60 9.18
N ASN A 49 -9.31 -0.34 9.10
CA ASN A 49 -7.97 -0.10 8.58
C ASN A 49 -7.92 -0.36 7.08
N GLN A 50 -7.39 0.59 6.33
CA GLN A 50 -7.13 0.44 4.90
C GLN A 50 -5.73 0.91 4.56
N SER A 51 -5.00 0.15 3.74
CA SER A 51 -3.66 0.53 3.32
C SER A 51 -3.69 1.80 2.47
N VAL A 52 -2.76 2.73 2.73
CA VAL A 52 -2.62 3.98 1.96
C VAL A 52 -2.55 3.68 0.46
N GLY A 53 -3.34 4.44 -0.31
CA GLY A 53 -3.39 4.35 -1.77
C GLY A 53 -4.26 3.22 -2.34
N THR A 54 -4.79 2.32 -1.51
CA THR A 54 -5.63 1.18 -1.92
C THR A 54 -7.11 1.42 -1.59
N THR A 55 -8.03 0.88 -2.40
CA THR A 55 -9.47 0.96 -2.17
C THR A 55 -9.96 -0.23 -1.36
N GLY A 56 -10.63 0.02 -0.25
CA GLY A 56 -11.23 -0.99 0.59
C GLY A 56 -12.55 -1.57 0.07
N PRO A 57 -13.14 -2.53 0.80
CA PRO A 57 -14.46 -3.05 0.47
C PRO A 57 -15.51 -1.94 0.49
N THR A 58 -16.54 -2.12 -0.33
CA THR A 58 -17.67 -1.17 -0.37
C THR A 58 -18.60 -1.41 0.81
N SER A 59 -18.81 -0.38 1.63
CA SER A 59 -19.83 -0.36 2.68
C SER A 59 -21.15 0.10 2.09
N SER A 60 -22.22 -0.68 2.30
CA SER A 60 -23.57 -0.36 1.84
C SER A 60 -24.38 0.28 2.97
N LEU A 61 -24.65 1.58 2.86
CA LEU A 61 -25.46 2.33 3.82
C LEU A 61 -26.92 2.30 3.39
N THR A 62 -27.80 1.80 4.25
CA THR A 62 -29.24 1.74 3.99
C THR A 62 -29.93 2.98 4.54
N ILE A 63 -30.68 3.67 3.68
CA ILE A 63 -31.48 4.84 4.01
C ILE A 63 -32.95 4.45 3.86
N THR A 64 -33.72 4.68 4.91
CA THR A 64 -35.14 4.28 4.96
C THR A 64 -36.02 5.50 5.07
N LYS A 65 -37.01 5.62 4.19
CA LYS A 65 -38.08 6.59 4.32
C LYS A 65 -39.08 6.07 5.37
N THR A 66 -39.31 6.89 6.38
CA THR A 66 -40.22 6.62 7.50
C THR A 66 -41.28 7.71 7.61
N GLY A 67 -42.52 7.31 7.88
CA GLY A 67 -43.66 8.23 7.99
C GLY A 67 -44.03 8.92 6.68
N GLY A 68 -45.19 9.57 6.68
CA GLY A 68 -45.54 10.63 5.74
C GLY A 68 -45.49 10.31 4.24
N SER A 69 -45.34 11.37 3.44
CA SER A 69 -45.18 11.36 1.99
C SER A 69 -43.80 10.89 1.52
N ALA A 70 -43.65 10.49 0.26
CA ALA A 70 -42.34 10.19 -0.33
C ALA A 70 -41.38 11.38 -0.21
N VAL A 71 -40.08 11.10 -0.04
CA VAL A 71 -39.06 12.14 0.18
C VAL A 71 -38.21 12.31 -1.06
N SER A 72 -38.12 13.54 -1.58
CA SER A 72 -37.29 13.87 -2.74
C SER A 72 -35.89 14.26 -2.29
N VAL A 73 -34.87 13.51 -2.71
CA VAL A 73 -33.46 13.79 -2.44
C VAL A 73 -32.91 14.73 -3.50
N ALA A 74 -32.42 15.89 -3.05
CA ALA A 74 -31.80 16.90 -3.90
C ALA A 74 -30.31 16.59 -4.14
N THR A 75 -29.55 16.31 -3.08
CA THR A 75 -28.12 16.01 -3.19
C THR A 75 -27.65 14.97 -2.19
N VAL A 76 -26.64 14.21 -2.59
CA VAL A 76 -25.83 13.34 -1.72
C VAL A 76 -24.37 13.70 -1.96
N VAL A 77 -23.72 14.27 -0.96
CA VAL A 77 -22.35 14.78 -1.10
C VAL A 77 -21.45 14.23 0.00
N SER A 78 -20.24 13.84 -0.35
CA SER A 78 -19.16 13.52 0.60
C SER A 78 -18.28 14.76 0.79
N SER A 79 -17.95 15.10 2.03
CA SER A 79 -17.01 16.20 2.34
C SER A 79 -15.55 15.87 2.00
N ASN A 80 -15.23 14.60 1.82
CA ASN A 80 -13.91 14.12 1.42
C ASN A 80 -14.08 13.04 0.33
N PRO A 81 -14.47 13.43 -0.89
CA PRO A 81 -14.78 12.49 -1.97
C PRO A 81 -13.53 11.82 -2.54
N ALA A 82 -12.32 12.32 -2.23
CA ALA A 82 -11.07 11.68 -2.64
C ALA A 82 -10.82 10.37 -1.88
N GLU A 83 -11.15 10.35 -0.58
CA GLU A 83 -10.92 9.19 0.28
C GLU A 83 -12.18 8.42 0.62
N PHE A 84 -13.32 9.09 0.79
CA PHE A 84 -14.63 8.46 1.02
C PHE A 84 -15.49 8.62 -0.23
N ARG A 85 -15.29 7.68 -1.16
CA ARG A 85 -15.86 7.71 -2.50
C ARG A 85 -17.27 7.12 -2.50
N LEU A 86 -18.23 7.85 -3.05
CA LEU A 86 -19.53 7.30 -3.42
C LEU A 86 -19.34 6.42 -4.66
N VAL A 87 -19.45 5.10 -4.49
CA VAL A 87 -19.28 4.11 -5.57
C VAL A 87 -20.60 3.65 -6.17
N SER A 88 -21.69 3.76 -5.40
CA SER A 88 -23.05 3.56 -5.92
C SER A 88 -24.02 4.45 -5.15
N ASN A 89 -25.06 4.93 -5.84
CA ASN A 89 -26.09 5.77 -5.24
C ASN A 89 -27.45 5.46 -5.87
N SER A 90 -28.31 4.79 -5.11
CA SER A 90 -29.72 4.56 -5.47
C SER A 90 -30.69 5.49 -4.73
N CYS A 91 -30.14 6.47 -3.99
CA CYS A 91 -30.90 7.46 -3.25
C CYS A 91 -31.12 8.76 -4.05
N SER A 92 -30.96 8.75 -5.37
CA SER A 92 -31.27 9.89 -6.23
C SER A 92 -32.78 9.95 -6.53
N GLY A 93 -33.36 11.14 -6.48
CA GLY A 93 -34.78 11.34 -6.78
C GLY A 93 -35.72 11.05 -5.61
N THR A 94 -36.89 10.48 -5.88
CA THR A 94 -37.96 10.29 -4.89
C THR A 94 -37.87 8.93 -4.21
N ILE A 95 -37.71 8.92 -2.90
CA ILE A 95 -37.61 7.71 -2.08
C ILE A 95 -38.96 7.39 -1.46
N ALA A 96 -39.55 6.26 -1.88
CA ALA A 96 -40.85 5.79 -1.39
C ALA A 96 -40.74 4.79 -0.22
N SER A 97 -39.66 4.00 -0.16
CA SER A 97 -39.42 2.98 0.87
C SER A 97 -37.98 2.98 1.38
N THR A 98 -37.03 2.42 0.63
CA THR A 98 -35.61 2.35 1.01
C THR A 98 -34.72 2.64 -0.18
N CYS A 99 -33.49 3.06 0.09
CA CYS A 99 -32.42 3.20 -0.89
C CYS A 99 -31.06 2.88 -0.26
N GLN A 100 -30.07 2.62 -1.10
CA GLN A 100 -28.71 2.22 -0.73
C GLN A 100 -27.68 3.22 -1.27
N LEU A 101 -26.70 3.55 -0.43
CA LEU A 101 -25.47 4.26 -0.80
C LEU A 101 -24.26 3.34 -0.61
N GLY A 102 -23.55 3.04 -1.68
CA GLY A 102 -22.25 2.37 -1.62
C GLY A 102 -21.13 3.38 -1.43
N VAL A 103 -20.33 3.19 -0.39
CA VAL A 103 -19.18 4.04 -0.07
C VAL A 103 -17.93 3.17 0.02
N ALA A 104 -16.82 3.63 -0.56
CA ALA A 104 -15.53 2.96 -0.43
C ALA A 104 -14.48 3.92 0.15
N PHE A 105 -13.64 3.41 1.05
CA PHE A 105 -12.55 4.17 1.67
C PHE A 105 -11.21 3.90 0.96
N ARG A 106 -10.50 4.97 0.61
CA ARG A 106 -9.15 4.97 0.03
C ARG A 106 -8.31 6.07 0.69
N PRO A 107 -7.59 5.80 1.79
CA PRO A 107 -6.79 6.80 2.48
C PRO A 107 -5.62 7.27 1.61
N ALA A 108 -5.40 8.59 1.53
CA ALA A 108 -4.23 9.16 0.85
C ALA A 108 -2.98 9.19 1.76
N ASN A 109 -3.18 9.20 3.07
CA ASN A 109 -2.11 9.25 4.07
C ASN A 109 -2.43 8.30 5.24
N ALA A 110 -1.39 7.90 5.98
CA ALA A 110 -1.55 7.11 7.19
C ALA A 110 -2.19 7.95 8.32
N GLY A 111 -2.81 7.27 9.27
CA GLY A 111 -3.49 7.87 10.42
C GLY A 111 -5.01 7.93 10.27
N ALA A 112 -5.67 8.48 11.30
CA ALA A 112 -7.12 8.62 11.33
C ALA A 112 -7.61 9.59 10.24
N ARG A 113 -8.60 9.16 9.47
CA ARG A 113 -9.26 9.92 8.41
C ARG A 113 -10.75 9.98 8.72
N SER A 114 -11.34 11.15 8.48
CA SER A 114 -12.76 11.39 8.70
C SER A 114 -13.38 12.12 7.53
N GLY A 115 -14.69 11.94 7.38
CA GLY A 115 -15.51 12.65 6.40
C GLY A 115 -16.96 12.62 6.83
N THR A 116 -17.83 13.26 6.05
CA THR A 116 -19.27 13.27 6.29
C THR A 116 -19.97 13.13 4.96
N ILE A 117 -20.96 12.24 4.88
CA ILE A 117 -21.95 12.26 3.80
C ILE A 117 -23.13 13.11 4.26
N THR A 118 -23.53 14.08 3.45
CA THR A 118 -24.69 14.93 3.69
C THR A 118 -25.76 14.62 2.64
N ILE A 119 -26.95 14.24 3.11
CA ILE A 119 -28.13 14.01 2.28
C ILE A 119 -29.10 15.17 2.46
N SER A 120 -29.24 16.00 1.43
CA SER A 120 -30.22 17.09 1.38
C SER A 120 -31.47 16.61 0.66
N SER A 121 -32.63 16.72 1.31
CA SER A 121 -33.92 16.26 0.79
C SER A 121 -35.09 17.18 1.21
N SER A 122 -36.30 16.88 0.72
CA SER A 122 -37.55 17.53 1.15
C SER A 122 -38.11 16.99 2.47
N GLY A 123 -37.49 15.97 3.06
CA GLY A 123 -37.98 15.32 4.27
C GLY A 123 -37.67 16.07 5.55
N VAL A 124 -38.42 15.77 6.62
CA VAL A 124 -38.19 16.35 7.95
C VAL A 124 -36.80 16.01 8.47
N GLY A 125 -36.10 17.01 9.01
CA GLY A 125 -34.74 16.85 9.55
C GLY A 125 -33.65 16.83 8.48
N SER A 126 -33.96 17.23 7.25
CA SER A 126 -32.99 17.53 6.20
C SER A 126 -32.23 18.84 6.48
N PRO A 127 -30.92 18.93 6.19
CA PRO A 127 -30.05 17.88 5.67
C PRO A 127 -29.61 16.89 6.77
N GLN A 128 -29.37 15.63 6.37
CA GLN A 128 -28.99 14.56 7.28
C GLN A 128 -27.51 14.19 7.11
N PRO A 129 -26.70 14.25 8.19
CA PRO A 129 -25.31 13.85 8.14
C PRO A 129 -25.10 12.37 8.48
N ILE A 130 -24.11 11.75 7.84
CA ILE A 130 -23.56 10.44 8.19
C ILE A 130 -22.06 10.62 8.40
N SER A 131 -21.59 10.43 9.64
CA SER A 131 -20.17 10.55 9.96
C SER A 131 -19.38 9.36 9.42
N LEU A 132 -18.27 9.59 8.74
CA LEU A 132 -17.40 8.56 8.20
C LEU A 132 -16.06 8.55 8.94
N SER A 133 -15.56 7.36 9.26
CA SER A 133 -14.24 7.18 9.84
C SER A 133 -13.50 6.00 9.22
N GLY A 134 -12.19 6.13 9.15
CA GLY A 134 -11.29 5.06 8.72
C GLY A 134 -9.87 5.39 9.13
N THR A 135 -9.01 4.39 9.18
CA THR A 135 -7.59 4.59 9.46
C THR A 135 -6.76 4.17 8.26
N GLY A 136 -6.00 5.12 7.72
CA GLY A 136 -4.94 4.81 6.79
C GLY A 136 -3.84 4.07 7.54
N THR A 137 -3.62 2.81 7.22
CA THR A 137 -2.39 2.13 7.65
C THR A 137 -1.33 2.43 6.61
N ALA A 138 -0.15 2.87 7.06
CA ALA A 138 1.01 2.87 6.19
C ALA A 138 1.06 1.49 5.53
N THR A 139 1.23 1.43 4.22
CA THR A 139 1.58 0.17 3.58
C THR A 139 2.79 -0.33 4.34
N ALA A 140 2.63 -1.39 5.13
CA ALA A 140 3.79 -2.13 5.53
C ALA A 140 4.53 -2.41 4.22
N PRO A 141 5.85 -2.20 4.14
CA PRO A 141 6.59 -2.83 3.06
C PRO A 141 6.09 -4.29 3.01
N PRO A 142 5.90 -4.88 1.81
CA PRO A 142 5.46 -6.26 1.72
C PRO A 142 6.23 -7.05 2.77
N SER A 143 5.52 -7.80 3.62
CA SER A 143 6.19 -8.75 4.53
C SER A 143 7.26 -9.44 3.72
N PRO A 144 8.50 -9.52 4.24
CA PRO A 144 9.66 -9.85 3.42
C PRO A 144 9.29 -11.04 2.55
N SER A 145 9.39 -10.87 1.23
CA SER A 145 9.37 -12.02 0.32
C SER A 145 10.30 -13.05 0.97
N ALA A 146 9.85 -14.30 1.12
CA ALA A 146 10.58 -15.32 1.87
C ALA A 146 12.07 -15.22 1.51
N THR A 147 12.93 -14.87 2.47
CA THR A 147 14.33 -14.62 2.17
C THR A 147 15.03 -15.93 1.85
N VAL A 148 15.95 -15.90 0.90
CA VAL A 148 16.82 -17.04 0.56
C VAL A 148 18.26 -16.72 0.93
N ALA A 149 19.07 -17.75 1.18
CA ALA A 149 20.49 -17.57 1.48
C ALA A 149 21.30 -17.47 0.18
N VAL A 150 22.09 -16.41 0.05
CA VAL A 150 23.23 -16.36 -0.85
C VAL A 150 24.39 -17.10 -0.18
N LEU A 151 24.94 -18.08 -0.86
CA LEU A 151 26.03 -18.92 -0.37
C LEU A 151 27.34 -18.53 -1.05
N GLU A 152 28.42 -18.42 -0.28
CA GLU A 152 29.76 -18.14 -0.79
C GLU A 152 30.56 -19.41 -1.06
N TYR A 153 31.22 -19.44 -2.21
CA TYR A 153 32.17 -20.45 -2.66
C TYR A 153 33.53 -19.81 -2.95
N PHE A 154 34.59 -20.58 -2.72
CA PHE A 154 35.96 -20.18 -3.02
C PHE A 154 36.62 -21.19 -3.96
N HIS A 155 37.33 -20.69 -4.97
CA HIS A 155 38.11 -21.50 -5.88
C HIS A 155 39.61 -21.34 -5.59
N ALA A 156 40.21 -22.32 -4.92
CA ALA A 156 41.60 -22.23 -4.45
C ALA A 156 42.62 -22.00 -5.58
N GLY A 157 42.45 -22.67 -6.73
CA GLY A 157 43.34 -22.47 -7.88
C GLY A 157 43.24 -21.10 -8.55
N PHE A 158 42.12 -20.39 -8.35
CA PHE A 158 41.90 -19.07 -8.94
C PHE A 158 42.16 -17.97 -7.93
N GLY A 159 41.97 -18.24 -6.63
CA GLY A 159 41.91 -17.23 -5.59
C GLY A 159 40.64 -16.39 -5.66
N HIS A 160 39.55 -16.95 -6.21
CA HIS A 160 38.33 -16.21 -6.52
C HIS A 160 37.16 -16.67 -5.65
N TYR A 161 36.31 -15.73 -5.28
CA TYR A 161 35.03 -15.95 -4.62
C TYR A 161 33.88 -15.87 -5.62
N PHE A 162 32.85 -16.67 -5.35
CA PHE A 162 31.58 -16.67 -6.07
C PHE A 162 30.44 -16.75 -5.07
N ILE A 163 29.34 -16.07 -5.37
CA ILE A 163 28.14 -16.07 -4.53
C ILE A 163 26.92 -16.43 -5.37
N THR A 164 26.01 -17.24 -4.84
CA THR A 164 24.74 -17.51 -5.52
C THR A 164 23.63 -17.86 -4.54
N ALA A 165 22.40 -17.48 -4.89
CA ALA A 165 21.16 -17.93 -4.24
C ALA A 165 20.34 -18.86 -5.15
N ILE A 166 20.85 -19.20 -6.34
CA ILE A 166 20.13 -20.02 -7.33
C ILE A 166 20.34 -21.49 -6.99
N GLU A 167 19.25 -22.20 -6.69
CA GLU A 167 19.29 -23.60 -6.21
C GLU A 167 20.00 -24.56 -7.17
N ASP A 168 19.79 -24.42 -8.48
CA ASP A 168 20.46 -25.25 -9.50
C ASP A 168 21.98 -25.00 -9.56
N GLU A 169 22.42 -23.74 -9.41
CA GLU A 169 23.86 -23.41 -9.36
C GLU A 169 24.50 -23.98 -8.10
N ILE A 170 23.83 -23.85 -6.96
CA ILE A 170 24.24 -24.42 -5.68
C ILE A 170 24.40 -25.95 -5.82
N ALA A 171 23.38 -26.63 -6.37
CA ALA A 171 23.41 -28.08 -6.55
C ALA A 171 24.59 -28.52 -7.44
N LYS A 172 24.87 -27.80 -8.54
CA LYS A 172 25.99 -28.09 -9.44
C LYS A 172 27.35 -27.85 -8.80
N LEU A 173 27.50 -26.77 -8.03
CA LEU A 173 28.72 -26.46 -7.28
C LEU A 173 28.99 -27.53 -6.21
N ASP A 174 27.98 -27.89 -5.44
CA ASP A 174 28.07 -28.92 -4.39
C ASP A 174 28.35 -30.31 -4.95
N ALA A 175 27.78 -30.64 -6.11
CA ALA A 175 28.04 -31.88 -6.82
C ALA A 175 29.43 -31.91 -7.50
N GLY A 176 30.20 -30.82 -7.47
CA GLY A 176 31.50 -30.74 -8.13
C GLY A 176 31.43 -30.71 -9.65
N THR A 177 30.29 -30.33 -10.22
CA THR A 177 30.11 -30.16 -11.69
C THR A 177 31.09 -29.11 -12.22
N PHE A 178 31.32 -28.06 -11.42
CA PHE A 178 32.37 -27.07 -11.64
C PHE A 178 33.53 -27.37 -10.69
N ALA A 179 34.59 -27.99 -11.21
CA ALA A 179 35.74 -28.39 -10.41
C ALA A 179 36.41 -27.18 -9.73
N GLY A 180 36.94 -27.39 -8.52
CA GLY A 180 37.78 -26.43 -7.80
C GLY A 180 37.03 -25.46 -6.88
N TRP A 181 35.70 -25.38 -6.94
CA TRP A 181 34.87 -24.58 -6.03
C TRP A 181 34.53 -25.36 -4.75
N ALA A 182 34.64 -24.70 -3.59
CA ALA A 182 34.24 -25.24 -2.30
C ALA A 182 33.48 -24.19 -1.48
N ARG A 183 32.47 -24.62 -0.71
CA ARG A 183 31.74 -23.74 0.21
C ARG A 183 32.70 -23.14 1.25
N THR A 184 32.58 -21.83 1.49
CA THR A 184 33.35 -21.17 2.57
C THR A 184 32.65 -21.25 3.93
N GLY A 185 31.38 -21.64 3.93
CA GLY A 185 30.50 -21.59 5.11
C GLY A 185 29.91 -20.21 5.38
N ARG A 186 30.22 -19.20 4.56
CA ARG A 186 29.67 -17.84 4.69
C ARG A 186 28.43 -17.67 3.82
N SER A 187 27.46 -16.93 4.35
CA SER A 187 26.20 -16.65 3.69
C SER A 187 25.54 -15.38 4.24
N PHE A 188 24.65 -14.78 3.45
CA PHE A 188 23.73 -13.74 3.91
C PHE A 188 22.38 -13.90 3.20
N LYS A 189 21.32 -13.31 3.76
CA LYS A 189 19.98 -13.40 3.19
C LYS A 189 19.74 -12.35 2.12
N VAL A 190 18.90 -12.68 1.14
CA VAL A 190 18.43 -11.77 0.08
C VAL A 190 16.96 -12.05 -0.22
N TYR A 191 16.33 -11.18 -1.01
CA TYR A 191 15.00 -11.43 -1.56
C TYR A 191 15.11 -12.14 -2.91
N PRO A 192 14.43 -13.27 -3.12
CA PRO A 192 14.49 -13.97 -4.41
C PRO A 192 13.72 -13.24 -5.51
N THR A 193 12.77 -12.37 -5.14
CA THR A 193 11.90 -11.64 -6.07
C THR A 193 11.89 -10.15 -5.75
N ALA A 194 11.52 -9.33 -6.74
CA ALA A 194 11.33 -7.91 -6.57
C ALA A 194 10.29 -7.60 -5.48
N GLY A 195 10.59 -6.59 -4.66
CA GLY A 195 9.70 -6.04 -3.65
C GLY A 195 9.81 -4.52 -3.56
N ALA A 196 8.82 -3.87 -2.93
CA ALA A 196 8.84 -2.43 -2.75
C ALA A 196 10.11 -1.99 -1.98
N GLY A 197 10.84 -1.01 -2.52
CA GLY A 197 12.08 -0.50 -1.92
C GLY A 197 13.30 -1.40 -2.09
N THR A 198 13.21 -2.48 -2.87
CA THR A 198 14.35 -3.32 -3.25
C THR A 198 14.89 -2.95 -4.64
N SER A 199 16.16 -3.24 -4.90
CA SER A 199 16.78 -3.19 -6.22
C SER A 199 17.26 -4.57 -6.63
N GLY A 200 17.09 -4.92 -7.89
CA GLY A 200 17.68 -6.11 -8.50
C GLY A 200 19.20 -6.00 -8.51
N VAL A 201 19.88 -7.11 -8.20
CA VAL A 201 21.33 -7.21 -8.24
C VAL A 201 21.75 -7.84 -9.55
N CYS A 202 22.28 -7.00 -10.44
CA CYS A 202 22.83 -7.45 -11.72
C CYS A 202 24.08 -8.29 -11.48
N ARG A 203 24.13 -9.49 -12.08
CA ARG A 203 25.31 -10.34 -12.15
C ARG A 203 25.89 -10.29 -13.56
N PHE A 204 27.21 -10.11 -13.62
CA PHE A 204 27.98 -10.14 -14.85
C PHE A 204 29.08 -11.18 -14.76
N PHE A 205 29.39 -11.77 -15.91
CA PHE A 205 30.47 -12.74 -16.09
C PHE A 205 31.50 -12.21 -17.08
N SER A 206 32.79 -12.48 -16.85
CA SER A 206 33.86 -12.12 -17.78
C SER A 206 34.90 -13.22 -17.91
N THR A 207 35.27 -13.53 -19.17
CA THR A 207 36.42 -14.37 -19.54
C THR A 207 37.57 -13.57 -20.13
N ALA A 208 37.51 -12.23 -20.10
CA ALA A 208 38.56 -11.36 -20.63
C ALA A 208 39.91 -11.55 -19.92
N PHE A 209 39.91 -12.26 -18.78
CA PHE A 209 41.06 -12.50 -17.92
C PHE A 209 41.58 -13.95 -18.03
N ALA A 210 41.46 -14.54 -19.22
CA ALA A 210 41.87 -15.91 -19.48
C ALA A 210 43.30 -16.18 -18.95
N PRO A 211 43.55 -17.34 -18.30
CA PRO A 211 42.65 -18.51 -18.20
C PRO A 211 41.60 -18.41 -17.08
N LYS A 212 41.52 -17.29 -16.35
CA LYS A 212 40.58 -17.10 -15.24
C LYS A 212 39.31 -16.39 -15.71
N SER A 213 38.25 -16.55 -14.95
CA SER A 213 37.00 -15.82 -15.12
C SER A 213 36.64 -15.03 -13.87
N SER A 214 35.80 -14.01 -14.04
CA SER A 214 35.34 -13.15 -12.95
C SER A 214 33.83 -12.98 -12.97
N HIS A 215 33.28 -12.76 -11.78
CA HIS A 215 31.90 -12.30 -11.61
C HIS A 215 31.88 -10.94 -10.92
N PHE A 216 30.92 -10.13 -11.32
CA PHE A 216 30.64 -8.82 -10.74
C PHE A 216 29.17 -8.70 -10.39
N TYR A 217 28.87 -8.12 -9.23
CA TYR A 217 27.52 -7.96 -8.71
C TYR A 217 27.29 -6.51 -8.31
N THR A 218 26.16 -5.94 -8.74
CA THR A 218 25.80 -4.58 -8.34
C THR A 218 24.30 -4.40 -8.13
N PRO A 219 23.88 -3.79 -7.00
CA PRO A 219 22.51 -3.35 -6.78
C PRO A 219 22.22 -1.99 -7.46
N SER A 220 23.26 -1.30 -7.96
CA SER A 220 23.16 0.03 -8.54
C SER A 220 22.78 -0.08 -10.02
N GLN A 221 21.61 0.43 -10.36
CA GLN A 221 21.11 0.40 -11.74
C GLN A 221 22.00 1.22 -12.69
N ILE A 222 22.65 2.28 -12.20
CA ILE A 222 23.60 3.07 -12.98
C ILE A 222 24.90 2.29 -13.22
N GLU A 223 25.42 1.61 -12.19
CA GLU A 223 26.62 0.78 -12.33
C GLU A 223 26.33 -0.43 -13.23
N CYS A 224 25.15 -1.05 -13.08
CA CYS A 224 24.68 -2.13 -13.94
C CYS A 224 24.64 -1.70 -15.41
N ALA A 225 24.02 -0.56 -15.72
CA ALA A 225 23.99 -0.03 -17.09
C ALA A 225 25.40 0.25 -17.65
N SER A 226 26.30 0.79 -16.82
CA SER A 226 27.69 1.06 -17.20
C SER A 226 28.45 -0.22 -17.54
N VAL A 227 28.39 -1.24 -16.66
CA VAL A 227 29.07 -2.52 -16.89
C VAL A 227 28.48 -3.26 -18.09
N ASN A 228 27.15 -3.19 -18.28
CA ASN A 228 26.48 -3.79 -19.44
C ASN A 228 26.90 -3.17 -20.78
N SER A 229 27.42 -1.94 -20.79
CA SER A 229 27.96 -1.29 -21.98
C SER A 229 29.40 -1.72 -22.31
N ASN A 230 30.07 -2.42 -21.39
CA ASN A 230 31.45 -2.85 -21.55
C ASN A 230 31.51 -4.26 -22.18
N ALA A 231 32.09 -4.36 -23.38
CA ALA A 231 32.18 -5.61 -24.15
C ALA A 231 32.96 -6.75 -23.45
N ASN A 232 33.76 -6.45 -22.42
CA ASN A 232 34.46 -7.46 -21.63
C ASN A 232 33.54 -8.18 -20.62
N TRP A 233 32.32 -7.69 -20.41
CA TRP A 233 31.36 -8.22 -19.45
C TRP A 233 30.09 -8.69 -20.13
N LEU A 234 29.70 -9.93 -19.84
CA LEU A 234 28.42 -10.51 -20.23
C LEU A 234 27.43 -10.32 -19.08
N PHE A 235 26.33 -9.61 -19.32
CA PHE A 235 25.20 -9.60 -18.40
C PHE A 235 24.54 -10.97 -18.38
N GLU A 236 24.40 -11.55 -17.19
CA GLU A 236 23.74 -12.85 -17.03
C GLU A 236 22.27 -12.67 -16.66
N ALA A 237 22.00 -12.00 -15.53
CA ALA A 237 20.65 -11.73 -15.02
C ALA A 237 20.69 -10.77 -13.82
N GLU A 238 19.51 -10.31 -13.39
CA GLU A 238 19.30 -9.92 -11.99
C GLU A 238 19.07 -11.18 -11.16
N VAL A 239 19.98 -11.50 -10.25
CA VAL A 239 20.04 -12.83 -9.60
C VAL A 239 19.40 -12.90 -8.22
N PHE A 240 19.14 -11.75 -7.61
CA PHE A 240 18.37 -11.58 -6.37
C PHE A 240 18.12 -10.08 -6.16
N HIS A 241 17.37 -9.74 -5.11
CA HIS A 241 17.03 -8.37 -4.75
C HIS A 241 17.48 -8.03 -3.32
N VAL A 242 17.88 -6.77 -3.13
CA VAL A 242 18.38 -6.24 -1.85
C VAL A 242 17.84 -4.85 -1.60
N VAL A 243 17.94 -4.36 -0.36
CA VAL A 243 17.63 -2.96 -0.08
C VAL A 243 18.83 -2.09 -0.47
N PRO A 244 18.65 -1.04 -1.29
CA PRO A 244 19.72 -0.09 -1.59
C PRO A 244 20.24 0.59 -0.32
N VAL A 245 21.56 0.75 -0.26
CA VAL A 245 22.21 1.52 0.79
C VAL A 245 22.05 3.03 0.55
N THR A 246 22.01 3.83 1.62
CA THR A 246 22.04 5.29 1.48
C THR A 246 23.41 5.78 1.03
N GLN A 247 23.51 7.02 0.53
CA GLN A 247 24.79 7.64 0.19
C GLN A 247 25.76 7.75 1.39
N ALA A 248 25.21 7.77 2.61
CA ALA A 248 26.01 7.74 3.84
C ALA A 248 26.49 6.34 4.22
N GLY A 249 26.20 5.30 3.42
CA GLY A 249 26.58 3.92 3.72
C GLY A 249 25.73 3.27 4.82
N SER A 250 24.51 3.76 5.05
CA SER A 250 23.63 3.28 6.13
C SER A 250 22.55 2.33 5.62
N CYS A 251 22.27 1.29 6.41
CA CYS A 251 21.18 0.36 6.18
C CYS A 251 19.99 0.64 7.13
N PRO A 252 18.73 0.51 6.65
CA PRO A 252 17.56 0.61 7.52
C PRO A 252 17.55 -0.43 8.65
N GLY A 253 16.77 -0.17 9.70
CA GLY A 253 16.58 -1.13 10.78
C GLY A 253 16.05 -2.48 10.27
N GLY A 254 16.58 -3.58 10.81
CA GLY A 254 16.25 -4.93 10.34
C GLY A 254 17.12 -5.44 9.19
N MET A 255 18.15 -4.68 8.78
CA MET A 255 19.06 -5.04 7.70
C MET A 255 20.52 -5.04 8.17
N LEU A 256 21.34 -5.87 7.55
CA LEU A 256 22.78 -5.97 7.69
C LEU A 256 23.48 -5.25 6.52
N PRO A 257 24.56 -4.50 6.78
CA PRO A 257 25.42 -4.00 5.72
C PRO A 257 26.13 -5.15 5.01
N VAL A 258 26.18 -5.12 3.69
CA VAL A 258 27.01 -5.98 2.85
C VAL A 258 28.17 -5.15 2.31
N TYR A 259 29.38 -5.67 2.45
CA TYR A 259 30.62 -5.05 1.98
C TYR A 259 31.07 -5.72 0.69
N ARG A 260 31.37 -4.93 -0.35
CA ARG A 260 32.04 -5.40 -1.58
C ARG A 260 33.52 -5.07 -1.50
N LEU A 261 34.35 -6.07 -1.73
CA LEU A 261 35.81 -5.96 -1.65
C LEU A 261 36.39 -6.40 -2.99
N TYR A 262 37.16 -5.53 -3.63
CA TYR A 262 37.85 -5.78 -4.88
C TYR A 262 39.28 -6.24 -4.63
N ASN A 263 39.69 -7.36 -5.23
CA ASN A 263 41.02 -7.94 -5.03
C ASN A 263 42.15 -7.21 -5.77
N ASN A 264 41.88 -6.12 -6.46
CA ASN A 264 42.84 -5.38 -7.28
C ASN A 264 43.64 -6.25 -8.27
N GLY A 265 43.05 -7.35 -8.76
CA GLY A 265 43.71 -8.29 -9.66
C GLY A 265 44.87 -9.07 -9.04
N MET A 266 45.04 -9.09 -7.71
CA MET A 266 46.18 -9.73 -7.03
C MET A 266 46.35 -11.22 -7.35
N SER A 267 45.28 -11.91 -7.74
CA SER A 267 45.31 -13.30 -8.17
C SER A 267 45.61 -13.48 -9.67
N GLY A 268 45.97 -12.42 -10.40
CA GLY A 268 46.14 -12.43 -11.85
C GLY A 268 44.85 -12.19 -12.64
N ALA A 269 43.72 -12.02 -11.96
CA ALA A 269 42.44 -11.60 -12.54
C ALA A 269 41.60 -10.86 -11.47
N PRO A 270 40.76 -9.89 -11.85
CA PRO A 270 39.91 -9.19 -10.90
C PRO A 270 38.87 -10.16 -10.30
N ASN A 271 38.58 -10.02 -9.02
CA ASN A 271 37.50 -10.71 -8.34
C ASN A 271 36.97 -9.84 -7.19
N HIS A 272 35.68 -10.02 -6.90
CA HIS A 272 35.02 -9.32 -5.81
C HIS A 272 34.52 -10.32 -4.78
N ARG A 273 34.62 -9.96 -3.51
CA ARG A 273 34.05 -10.71 -2.39
C ARG A 273 32.96 -9.88 -1.72
N TYR A 274 31.89 -10.55 -1.27
CA TYR A 274 30.73 -9.93 -0.65
C TYR A 274 30.47 -10.56 0.71
N THR A 275 30.39 -9.76 1.77
CA THR A 275 30.22 -10.28 3.12
C THR A 275 29.43 -9.31 4.01
N THR A 276 28.65 -9.84 4.94
CA THR A 276 28.05 -9.06 6.05
C THR A 276 28.92 -9.03 7.30
N ASP A 277 29.99 -9.84 7.33
CA ASP A 277 30.93 -9.92 8.44
C ASP A 277 31.97 -8.79 8.35
N PHE A 278 31.89 -7.87 9.32
CA PHE A 278 32.81 -6.74 9.42
C PHE A 278 34.23 -7.16 9.81
N GLY A 279 34.40 -8.21 10.62
CA GLY A 279 35.72 -8.73 10.97
C GLY A 279 36.44 -9.27 9.74
N LEU A 280 35.73 -10.06 8.91
CA LEU A 280 36.29 -10.52 7.64
C LEU A 280 36.64 -9.35 6.72
N ARG A 281 35.80 -8.31 6.67
CA ARG A 281 36.09 -7.12 5.87
C ARG A 281 37.46 -6.55 6.26
N GLU A 282 37.72 -6.35 7.55
CA GLU A 282 39.02 -5.85 8.03
C GLU A 282 40.18 -6.80 7.69
N GLU A 283 39.98 -8.12 7.81
CA GLU A 283 41.00 -9.11 7.42
C GLU A 283 41.39 -9.00 5.94
N MET A 284 40.40 -8.82 5.06
CA MET A 284 40.61 -8.70 3.62
C MET A 284 41.32 -7.38 3.27
N LEU A 285 40.99 -6.29 3.98
CA LEU A 285 41.71 -5.01 3.84
C LEU A 285 43.19 -5.15 4.23
N ALA A 286 43.47 -5.86 5.33
CA ALA A 286 44.84 -6.17 5.74
C ALA A 286 45.61 -7.01 4.70
N GLN A 287 44.88 -7.75 3.85
CA GLN A 287 45.43 -8.51 2.72
C GLN A 287 45.53 -7.69 1.42
N GLY A 288 45.24 -6.38 1.45
CA GLY A 288 45.37 -5.48 0.30
C GLY A 288 44.14 -5.41 -0.60
N TRP A 289 42.99 -5.93 -0.18
CA TRP A 289 41.73 -5.74 -0.91
C TRP A 289 41.22 -4.31 -0.76
N ILE A 290 40.53 -3.82 -1.79
CA ILE A 290 40.02 -2.45 -1.87
C ILE A 290 38.51 -2.47 -1.58
N PRO A 291 38.00 -1.71 -0.61
CA PRO A 291 36.58 -1.66 -0.32
C PRO A 291 35.84 -0.76 -1.30
N GLU A 292 34.67 -1.19 -1.76
CA GLU A 292 33.84 -0.47 -2.71
C GLU A 292 32.41 -0.33 -2.21
N GLY A 293 31.88 0.89 -2.25
CA GLY A 293 30.53 1.19 -1.79
C GLY A 293 30.42 2.60 -1.24
N PHE A 294 29.44 2.80 -0.36
CA PHE A 294 29.04 4.11 0.14
C PHE A 294 29.39 4.29 1.62
N GLY A 295 29.57 5.54 2.03
CA GLY A 295 29.92 5.92 3.40
C GLY A 295 31.31 5.47 3.84
N ALA A 296 31.62 5.73 5.12
CA ALA A 296 32.95 5.48 5.70
C ALA A 296 33.37 4.00 5.66
N ASN A 297 32.40 3.08 5.71
CA ASN A 297 32.65 1.64 5.70
C ASN A 297 32.51 1.00 4.32
N ALA A 298 32.23 1.79 3.27
CA ALA A 298 32.02 1.31 1.90
C ALA A 298 31.00 0.16 1.83
N VAL A 299 29.79 0.42 2.34
CA VAL A 299 28.68 -0.53 2.28
C VAL A 299 28.10 -0.46 0.87
N ILE A 300 27.94 -1.61 0.19
CA ILE A 300 27.44 -1.65 -1.19
C ILE A 300 25.92 -1.88 -1.24
N MET A 301 25.37 -2.67 -0.31
CA MET A 301 23.96 -3.03 -0.25
C MET A 301 23.54 -3.44 1.17
N CYS A 302 22.24 -3.59 1.38
CA CYS A 302 21.67 -4.01 2.65
C CYS A 302 20.92 -5.34 2.51
N ALA A 303 21.35 -6.34 3.27
CA ALA A 303 20.76 -7.67 3.33
C ALA A 303 19.78 -7.77 4.51
N PRO A 304 18.63 -8.47 4.40
CA PRO A 304 17.78 -8.75 5.56
C PRO A 304 18.50 -9.57 6.64
N LEU A 305 18.13 -9.34 7.91
CA LEU A 305 18.55 -10.15 9.07
C LEU A 305 18.05 -11.60 9.01
#